data_AF-A0A9R1NJ58-F1
#
_entry.id   AF-A0A9R1NJ58-F1
#
_cell.length_a   1.000
_cell.length_b   1.000
_cell.length_c   1.000
_cell.angle_alpha   90.00
_cell.angle_beta   90.00
_cell.angle_gamma   90.00
#
_symmetry.space_group_name_H-M   'P 1'
#
loop_
_entity.id
_entity.type
_entity.pdbx_description
1 polymer ?
#
loop_
_entity_poly.entity_id
_entity_poly.type
_entity_poly.pdbx_seq_one_letter_code
_entity_poly.pdbx_strand_id
1 'polypeptide(L)'
;MDVHRPDAWGGGPGAIKCAHGAAEAVLRSMRRVPVHLVDITALSEFRKDAHTSVHTLRQGKLLTPEQQADPRAYADCIHWCLPGLPDTWNHFLYAQIVAAPPPPAQMQLLQSSSSSSSS
;
A
#
# COMPACT_ATOMS: atom_id res chain seq x y z
N MET A 1 6.84 16.60 14.26
CA MET A 1 6.38 15.20 14.39
C MET A 1 7.60 14.32 14.57
N ASP A 2 7.48 13.20 15.28
CA ASP A 2 8.59 12.28 15.58
C ASP A 2 8.16 10.88 15.12
N VAL A 3 8.96 10.24 14.27
CA VAL A 3 8.68 8.93 13.68
C VAL A 3 8.67 7.82 14.73
N HIS A 4 9.28 8.05 15.89
CA HIS A 4 9.21 7.14 17.03
C HIS A 4 7.90 7.24 17.82
N ARG A 5 7.03 8.21 17.51
CA ARG A 5 5.76 8.33 18.20
C ARG A 5 4.70 7.38 17.64
N PRO A 6 3.84 6.84 18.51
CA PRO A 6 2.76 5.95 18.12
C PRO A 6 1.69 6.60 17.23
N ASP A 7 1.65 7.95 17.14
CA ASP A 7 0.70 8.71 16.34
C ASP A 7 1.26 9.24 15.01
N ALA A 8 2.40 8.69 14.54
CA ALA A 8 3.09 9.14 13.33
C ALA A 8 2.21 9.20 12.06
N TRP A 9 1.12 8.42 12.00
CA TRP A 9 0.18 8.35 10.88
C TRP A 9 -1.07 9.24 11.02
N GLY A 10 -1.20 9.98 12.11
CA GLY A 10 -2.45 10.64 12.51
C GLY A 10 -3.44 9.66 13.14
N GLY A 11 -4.16 10.09 14.18
CA GLY A 11 -5.18 9.29 14.87
C GLY A 11 -4.70 8.28 15.91
N GLY A 12 -3.38 8.01 15.99
CA GLY A 12 -2.81 7.07 16.95
C GLY A 12 -3.11 5.59 16.64
N PRO A 13 -2.46 4.63 17.34
CA PRO A 13 -2.56 3.21 17.01
C PRO A 13 -3.98 2.65 17.14
N GLY A 14 -4.81 3.25 18.00
CA GLY A 14 -6.21 2.88 18.17
C GLY A 14 -7.07 3.21 16.96
N ALA A 15 -6.93 4.42 16.40
CA ALA A 15 -7.73 4.83 15.25
C ALA A 15 -7.40 4.02 13.99
N ILE A 16 -6.11 3.73 13.76
CA ILE A 16 -5.66 2.91 12.62
C ILE A 16 -6.28 1.51 12.72
N LYS A 17 -6.23 0.88 13.90
CA LYS A 17 -6.84 -0.44 14.14
C LYS A 17 -8.35 -0.43 13.93
N CYS A 18 -9.05 0.60 14.42
CA CYS A 18 -10.49 0.73 14.22
C CYS A 18 -10.86 0.91 12.73
N ALA A 19 -10.14 1.78 12.01
CA ALA A 19 -10.36 2.01 10.59
C ALA A 19 -10.08 0.76 9.75
N HIS A 20 -8.98 0.06 10.05
CA HIS A 20 -8.63 -1.21 9.43
C HIS A 20 -9.72 -2.26 9.68
N GLY A 21 -10.14 -2.46 10.93
CA GLY A 21 -11.19 -3.42 11.28
C GLY A 21 -12.54 -3.11 10.61
N ALA A 22 -12.89 -1.83 10.50
CA ALA A 22 -14.09 -1.40 9.78
C ALA A 22 -13.99 -1.71 8.28
N ALA A 23 -12.84 -1.43 7.66
CA ALA A 23 -12.60 -1.75 6.24
C ALA A 23 -12.69 -3.26 5.99
N GLU A 24 -12.03 -4.08 6.81
CA GLU A 24 -12.13 -5.54 6.70
C GLU A 24 -13.58 -6.04 6.82
N ALA A 25 -14.35 -5.52 7.79
CA ALA A 25 -15.73 -5.93 8.01
C ALA A 25 -16.63 -5.60 6.80
N VAL A 26 -16.48 -4.38 6.24
CA VAL A 26 -17.23 -3.97 5.05
C VAL A 26 -16.85 -4.84 3.87
N LEU A 27 -15.56 -5.04 3.59
CA LEU A 27 -15.11 -5.85 2.46
C LEU A 27 -15.57 -7.31 2.58
N ARG A 28 -15.54 -7.89 3.78
CA ARG A 28 -16.07 -9.24 4.04
C ARG A 28 -17.59 -9.34 3.88
N SER A 29 -18.33 -8.23 4.01
CA SER A 29 -19.78 -8.18 3.80
C SER A 29 -20.18 -8.03 2.33
N MET A 30 -19.27 -7.61 1.46
CA MET A 30 -19.55 -7.47 0.02
C MET A 30 -19.76 -8.85 -0.61
N ARG A 31 -20.87 -9.02 -1.33
CA ARG A 31 -21.25 -10.31 -1.96
C ARG A 31 -21.22 -10.27 -3.49
N ARG A 32 -21.43 -9.09 -4.09
CA ARG A 32 -21.61 -8.94 -5.54
C ARG A 32 -20.29 -8.80 -6.30
N VAL A 33 -19.33 -8.11 -5.70
CA VAL A 33 -18.01 -7.87 -6.28
C VAL A 33 -16.99 -8.48 -5.33
N PRO A 34 -16.20 -9.48 -5.78
CA PRO A 34 -15.12 -10.01 -4.96
C PRO A 34 -14.05 -8.93 -4.78
N VAL A 35 -13.69 -8.65 -3.52
CA VAL A 35 -12.62 -7.72 -3.18
C VAL A 35 -11.60 -8.46 -2.33
N HIS A 36 -10.34 -8.40 -2.76
CA HIS A 36 -9.21 -8.92 -2.01
C HIS A 36 -8.49 -7.74 -1.34
N LEU A 37 -8.51 -7.71 -0.01
CA LEU A 37 -7.74 -6.72 0.73
C LEU A 37 -6.26 -7.09 0.68
N VAL A 38 -5.42 -6.17 0.20
CA VAL A 38 -3.98 -6.25 0.36
C VAL A 38 -3.63 -5.59 1.70
N ASP A 39 -3.54 -6.39 2.76
CA ASP A 39 -3.23 -5.87 4.09
C ASP A 39 -1.74 -5.50 4.19
N ILE A 40 -1.47 -4.20 4.12
CA ILE A 40 -0.14 -3.61 4.23
C ILE A 40 0.08 -2.92 5.57
N THR A 41 -0.90 -2.91 6.49
CA THR A 41 -0.85 -2.02 7.66
C THR A 41 0.28 -2.41 8.60
N ALA A 42 0.29 -3.65 9.11
CA ALA A 42 1.28 -4.09 10.09
C ALA A 42 2.72 -4.06 9.54
N LEU A 43 2.92 -4.51 8.30
CA LEU A 43 4.27 -4.49 7.69
C LEU A 43 4.79 -3.07 7.50
N SER A 44 3.90 -2.12 7.18
CA SER A 44 4.28 -0.72 6.95
C SER A 44 4.63 0.00 8.24
N GLU A 45 3.98 -0.33 9.37
CA GLU A 45 4.32 0.22 10.70
C GLU A 45 5.75 -0.11 11.16
N PHE A 46 6.33 -1.21 10.67
CA PHE A 46 7.73 -1.58 10.92
C PHE A 46 8.72 -0.73 10.11
N ARG A 47 8.30 -0.11 9.01
CA ARG A 47 9.18 0.55 8.04
C ARG A 47 9.24 2.06 8.19
N LYS A 48 9.33 2.53 9.44
CA LYS A 48 9.52 3.95 9.81
C LYS A 48 10.72 4.62 9.09
N ASP A 49 11.71 3.83 8.70
CA ASP A 49 12.90 4.24 7.96
C ASP A 49 12.63 4.62 6.50
N ALA A 50 11.52 4.17 5.91
CA ALA A 50 11.26 4.29 4.48
C ALA A 50 10.62 5.64 4.07
N HIS A 51 10.37 6.54 5.02
CA HIS A 51 9.74 7.83 4.76
C HIS A 51 10.66 8.81 4.04
N THR A 52 10.07 9.77 3.32
CA THR A 52 10.82 10.85 2.66
C THR A 52 11.48 11.79 3.66
N SER A 53 10.93 11.94 4.88
CA SER A 53 11.47 12.82 5.91
C SER A 53 11.62 14.24 5.35
N VAL A 54 12.80 14.85 5.43
CA VAL A 54 13.10 16.17 4.88
C VAL A 54 13.53 16.14 3.41
N HIS A 55 13.59 14.97 2.79
CA HIS A 55 13.93 14.79 1.37
C HIS A 55 12.65 14.76 0.52
N THR A 56 11.85 15.81 0.66
CA THR A 56 10.53 15.94 0.03
C THR A 56 10.33 17.32 -0.60
N LEU A 57 9.22 17.49 -1.32
CA LEU A 57 8.77 18.77 -1.85
C LEU A 57 7.71 19.38 -0.92
N ARG A 58 7.83 20.68 -0.66
CA ARG A 58 6.76 21.48 -0.04
C ARG A 58 6.33 22.57 -1.02
N GLN A 59 5.04 22.60 -1.34
CA GLN A 59 4.48 23.54 -2.33
C GLN A 59 5.23 23.50 -3.68
N GLY A 60 5.61 22.29 -4.12
CA GLY A 60 6.29 22.06 -5.40
C GLY A 60 7.79 22.41 -5.42
N LYS A 61 8.40 22.75 -4.28
CA LYS A 61 9.84 23.08 -4.18
C LYS A 61 10.55 22.20 -3.18
N LEU A 62 11.83 21.91 -3.46
CA LEU A 62 12.70 21.24 -2.50
C LEU A 62 12.88 22.11 -1.26
N LEU A 63 12.93 21.46 -0.11
CA LEU A 63 13.25 22.14 1.15
C LEU A 63 14.66 22.73 1.09
N THR A 64 14.82 23.95 1.60
CA THR A 64 16.15 24.58 1.73
C THR A 64 16.99 23.85 2.79
N PRO A 65 18.33 24.00 2.79
CA PRO A 65 19.18 23.39 3.82
C PRO A 65 18.74 23.74 5.25
N GLU A 66 18.27 24.97 5.48
CA GLU A 66 17.77 25.44 6.78
C GLU A 66 16.47 24.74 7.18
N GLN A 67 15.59 24.48 6.22
CA GLN A 67 14.35 23.74 6.45
C GLN A 67 14.63 22.26 6.71
N GLN A 68 15.57 21.66 5.97
CA GLN A 68 15.98 20.27 6.20
C GLN A 68 16.66 20.09 7.57
N ALA A 69 17.28 21.14 8.10
CA ALA A 69 17.88 21.15 9.43
C ALA A 69 16.85 21.14 10.58
N ASP A 70 15.55 21.40 10.33
CA ASP A 70 14.47 21.24 11.31
C ASP A 70 13.43 20.17 10.90
N PRO A 71 13.75 18.87 11.05
CA PRO A 71 12.82 17.78 10.76
C PRO A 71 11.52 17.85 11.56
N ARG A 72 11.51 18.48 12.74
CA ARG A 72 10.27 18.53 13.56
C ARG A 72 9.17 19.34 12.88
N ALA A 73 9.54 20.38 12.13
CA ALA A 73 8.62 21.24 11.39
C ALA A 73 8.47 20.82 9.92
N TYR A 74 9.49 20.19 9.35
CA TYR A 74 9.57 19.98 7.90
C TYR A 74 9.57 18.52 7.43
N ALA A 75 9.78 17.54 8.31
CA ALA A 75 9.73 16.14 7.91
C ALA A 75 8.33 15.70 7.49
N ASP A 76 8.28 14.97 6.39
CA ASP A 76 7.12 14.23 5.91
C ASP A 76 7.23 12.77 6.36
N CYS A 77 6.37 12.42 7.31
CA CYS A 77 6.26 11.07 7.88
C CYS A 77 5.06 10.29 7.32
N ILE A 78 4.53 10.70 6.17
CA ILE A 78 3.35 10.09 5.55
C ILE A 78 3.73 9.49 4.21
N HIS A 79 4.57 10.18 3.44
CA HIS A 79 5.04 9.70 2.14
C HIS A 79 6.31 8.86 2.26
N TRP A 80 6.56 8.08 1.21
CA TRP A 80 7.62 7.08 1.14
C TRP A 80 8.61 7.42 0.03
N CYS A 81 9.89 7.13 0.25
CA CYS A 81 10.89 7.15 -0.82
C CYS A 81 10.60 6.08 -1.87
N LEU A 82 11.05 6.34 -3.10
CA LEU A 82 11.11 5.36 -4.18
C LEU A 82 12.56 5.26 -4.70
N PRO A 83 13.12 4.06 -4.91
CA PRO A 83 12.53 2.76 -4.56
C PRO A 83 12.35 2.60 -3.04
N GLY A 84 11.35 1.84 -2.61
CA GLY A 84 11.02 1.75 -1.19
C GLY A 84 9.81 0.89 -0.84
N LEU A 85 9.16 1.23 0.28
CA LEU A 85 8.05 0.44 0.81
C LEU A 85 6.88 0.23 -0.17
N PRO A 86 6.48 1.23 -0.99
CA PRO A 86 5.41 1.02 -1.99
C PRO A 86 5.72 -0.08 -3.01
N ASP A 87 6.99 -0.37 -3.29
CA ASP A 87 7.37 -1.47 -4.19
C ASP A 87 7.00 -2.83 -3.60
N THR A 88 7.09 -2.97 -2.26
CA THR A 88 6.67 -4.19 -1.55
C THR A 88 5.15 -4.37 -1.64
N TRP A 89 4.38 -3.28 -1.54
CA TRP A 89 2.92 -3.34 -1.74
C TRP A 89 2.57 -3.77 -3.16
N ASN A 90 3.30 -3.26 -4.15
CA ASN A 90 3.14 -3.65 -5.55
C ASN A 90 3.46 -5.13 -5.77
N HIS A 91 4.44 -5.71 -5.06
CA HIS A 91 4.68 -7.16 -5.12
C HIS A 91 3.50 -7.98 -4.61
N PHE A 92 2.85 -7.58 -3.51
CA PHE A 92 1.64 -8.27 -3.03
C PHE A 92 0.49 -8.14 -4.02
N LEU A 93 0.27 -6.95 -4.59
CA LEU A 93 -0.75 -6.75 -5.61
C LEU A 93 -0.46 -7.60 -6.86
N TYR A 94 0.78 -7.59 -7.34
CA TYR A 94 1.20 -8.39 -8.48
C TYR A 94 0.98 -9.88 -8.24
N ALA A 95 1.37 -10.38 -7.05
CA ALA A 95 1.13 -11.77 -6.66
C ALA A 95 -0.36 -12.15 -6.73
N GLN A 96 -1.26 -11.27 -6.29
CA GLN A 96 -2.71 -11.50 -6.37
C GLN A 96 -3.20 -11.52 -7.83
N ILE A 97 -2.68 -10.64 -8.69
CA ILE A 97 -3.06 -10.59 -10.11
C ILE A 97 -2.61 -11.86 -10.83
N VAL A 98 -1.38 -12.32 -10.60
CA VAL A 98 -0.85 -13.52 -11.28
C VAL A 98 -1.42 -14.82 -10.72
N ALA A 99 -1.84 -14.83 -9.45
CA ALA A 99 -2.51 -15.98 -8.85
C ALA A 99 -4.02 -16.03 -9.17
N ALA A 100 -4.62 -14.93 -9.63
CA ALA A 100 -6.03 -14.88 -9.92
C ALA A 100 -6.37 -15.82 -11.10
N PRO A 101 -7.37 -16.70 -10.96
CA PRO A 101 -7.82 -17.51 -12.08
C PRO A 101 -8.36 -16.59 -13.19
N PRO A 102 -8.17 -16.97 -14.47
CA PRO A 102 -8.70 -16.19 -15.57
C PRO A 102 -10.23 -16.07 -15.44
N PRO A 103 -10.83 -14.93 -15.85
CA PRO A 103 -12.27 -14.79 -15.95
C PRO A 103 -12.88 -16.00 -16.68
N PRO A 104 -14.11 -16.42 -16.36
CA PRO A 104 -14.76 -17.57 -17.00
C PRO A 104 -14.71 -17.51 -18.54
N ALA A 105 -14.79 -16.32 -19.13
CA ALA A 105 -14.66 -16.10 -20.56
C ALA A 105 -13.26 -16.43 -21.13
N GLN A 106 -12.19 -16.15 -20.37
CA GLN A 106 -10.82 -16.54 -20.75
C GLN A 106 -10.54 -18.02 -20.46
N MET A 107 -11.17 -18.59 -19.42
CA MET A 107 -11.09 -20.03 -19.14
C MET A 107 -11.63 -20.86 -20.31
N GLN A 108 -12.74 -20.44 -20.92
CA GLN A 108 -13.31 -21.08 -22.11
C GLN A 108 -12.37 -21.00 -23.33
N LEU A 109 -11.69 -19.86 -23.53
CA LEU A 109 -10.73 -19.67 -24.62
C LEU A 109 -9.44 -20.51 -24.43
N LEU A 110 -8.98 -20.68 -23.19
CA LEU A 110 -7.84 -21.53 -22.85
C LEU A 110 -8.16 -23.02 -23.01
N GLN A 111 -9.40 -23.43 -22.71
CA GLN A 111 -9.89 -24.79 -22.95
C GLN A 111 -10.08 -25.09 -24.44
N SER A 112 -10.53 -24.12 -25.25
CA SER A 112 -10.69 -24.30 -26.69
C SER A 112 -9.35 -24.34 -27.45
N SER A 113 -8.33 -23.62 -26.96
CA SER A 113 -6.98 -23.61 -27.54
C SER A 113 -6.15 -24.84 -27.18
N SER A 114 -6.35 -25.42 -26.00
CA SER A 114 -5.73 -26.69 -25.58
C SER A 114 -6.33 -27.92 -26.28
N SER A 115 -7.62 -27.90 -26.61
CA SER A 115 -8.28 -28.97 -27.36
C SER A 115 -7.96 -28.96 -28.87
N SER A 116 -7.60 -27.80 -29.44
CA SER A 116 -7.18 -27.68 -30.85
C SER A 116 -5.69 -27.95 -31.10
N SER A 117 -4.88 -28.08 -30.04
CA SER A 117 -3.46 -28.48 -30.11
C SER A 117 -3.24 -29.99 -29.86
N SER A 118 -4.32 -30.75 -29.69
CA SER A 118 -4.32 -32.20 -29.48
C SER A 118 -4.78 -33.01 -30.71
N SER A 119 -4.74 -32.41 -31.92
CA SER A 119 -5.06 -33.05 -33.22
C SER A 119 -3.89 -32.96 -34.19
#